data_AF-A0A7W9NK02-F1
#
_entry.id   AF-A0A7W9NK02-F1
#
_cell.length_a   1.000
_cell.length_b   1.000
_cell.length_c   1.000
_cell.angle_alpha   90.00
_cell.angle_beta   90.00
_cell.angle_gamma   90.00
#
_symmetry.space_group_name_H-M   'P 1'
#
loop_
_entity.id
_entity.type
_entity.pdbx_description
1 polymer ?
#
loop_
_entity_poly.entity_id
_entity_poly.type
_entity_poly.pdbx_seq_one_letter_code
_entity_poly.pdbx_strand_id
1 'polypeptide(L)'
;MALLIAAMGVLLGVAAAPASAGNAPVGNVPVGPVHARPVPKVPLLIDGVRLAPKEISRFDGRPLYLFVDQRTPDLLVGYTNESEAKAEVARRDAVATPMSAGQSIVIYSGDEGHDDSQAIQSGWSVNNLTAVLRGCGLFGCAGNWNDVISSALMNGNATFYADPNFGGGWLSMWGGSNWRFNMSTYGFDNITSSINVWW
;
A
#
# COMPACT_ATOMS: atom_id res chain seq x y z
N MET A 1 1.88 -61.88 33.85
CA MET A 1 1.45 -60.48 34.03
C MET A 1 2.71 -59.62 33.91
N ALA A 2 2.99 -59.10 32.72
CA ALA A 2 4.26 -58.42 32.40
C ALA A 2 4.02 -56.91 32.30
N LEU A 3 4.81 -56.15 33.06
CA LEU A 3 4.73 -54.71 33.21
C LEU A 3 5.59 -54.05 32.12
N LEU A 4 4.98 -53.31 31.20
CA LEU A 4 5.65 -52.55 30.15
C LEU A 4 5.84 -51.11 30.65
N ILE A 5 7.09 -50.68 30.86
CA ILE A 5 7.44 -49.30 31.25
C ILE A 5 7.79 -48.54 29.97
N ALA A 6 6.93 -47.62 29.55
CA ALA A 6 7.18 -46.72 28.43
C ALA A 6 7.93 -45.47 28.92
N ALA A 7 9.16 -45.29 28.45
CA ALA A 7 9.98 -44.12 28.72
C ALA A 7 9.53 -42.95 27.83
N MET A 8 8.99 -41.89 28.44
CA MET A 8 8.70 -40.62 27.77
C MET A 8 10.01 -39.83 27.63
N GLY A 9 10.53 -39.76 26.39
CA GLY A 9 11.60 -38.85 26.03
C GLY A 9 11.06 -37.43 25.84
N VAL A 10 11.39 -36.53 26.76
CA VAL A 10 11.14 -35.09 26.61
C VAL A 10 12.23 -34.51 25.72
N LEU A 11 11.89 -34.19 24.47
CA LEU A 11 12.73 -33.42 23.57
C LEU A 11 12.63 -31.94 23.95
N LEU A 12 13.68 -31.42 24.60
CA LEU A 12 13.87 -29.97 24.81
C LEU A 12 14.29 -29.35 23.47
N GLY A 13 13.32 -28.78 22.75
CA GLY A 13 13.58 -27.95 21.58
C GLY A 13 14.19 -26.62 22.01
N VAL A 14 15.45 -26.39 21.66
CA VAL A 14 16.12 -25.10 21.84
C VAL A 14 15.50 -24.13 20.82
N ALA A 15 14.69 -23.19 21.30
CA ALA A 15 14.18 -22.10 20.49
C ALA A 15 15.37 -21.22 20.06
N ALA A 16 15.75 -21.29 18.78
CA ALA A 16 16.70 -20.37 18.20
C ALA A 16 16.10 -18.96 18.22
N ALA A 17 16.76 -18.02 18.90
CA ALA A 17 16.41 -16.61 18.85
C ALA A 17 16.46 -16.12 17.40
N PRO A 18 15.53 -15.24 16.96
CA PRO A 18 15.58 -14.66 15.63
C PRO A 18 16.90 -13.91 15.48
N ALA A 19 17.63 -14.24 14.42
CA ALA A 19 18.84 -13.54 14.04
C ALA A 19 18.49 -12.05 13.89
N SER A 20 19.13 -11.22 14.71
CA SER A 20 19.11 -9.76 14.57
C SER A 20 19.40 -9.43 13.11
N ALA A 21 18.43 -8.84 12.42
CA ALA A 21 18.59 -8.33 11.07
C ALA A 21 19.76 -7.33 11.08
N GLY A 22 20.91 -7.81 10.62
CA GLY A 22 22.12 -7.01 10.52
C GLY A 22 21.85 -5.86 9.56
N ASN A 23 22.22 -4.66 9.99
CA ASN A 23 22.24 -3.45 9.18
C ASN A 23 23.03 -3.69 7.89
N ALA A 24 22.36 -4.15 6.82
CA ALA A 24 22.93 -4.16 5.50
C ALA A 24 23.18 -2.71 5.05
N PRO A 25 24.31 -2.42 4.40
CA PRO A 25 24.59 -1.09 3.91
C PRO A 25 23.52 -0.72 2.87
N VAL A 26 22.71 0.27 3.22
CA VAL A 26 21.71 0.86 2.34
C VAL A 26 22.47 1.48 1.17
N GLY A 27 22.39 0.85 -0.01
CA GLY A 27 22.92 1.44 -1.23
C GLY A 27 22.35 2.85 -1.41
N ASN A 28 23.14 3.77 -1.97
CA ASN A 28 22.76 5.15 -2.22
C ASN A 28 21.58 5.22 -3.20
N VAL A 29 20.35 5.00 -2.71
CA VAL A 29 19.11 5.31 -3.41
C VAL A 29 18.99 6.83 -3.37
N PRO A 30 18.77 7.50 -4.52
CA PRO A 30 18.49 8.92 -4.55
C PRO A 30 17.37 9.22 -3.55
N VAL A 31 17.66 10.03 -2.54
CA VAL A 31 16.67 10.45 -1.55
C VAL A 31 15.73 11.40 -2.27
N GLY A 32 14.61 10.86 -2.76
CA GLY A 32 13.46 11.65 -3.17
C GLY A 32 12.97 12.51 -1.99
N PRO A 33 12.05 13.46 -2.22
CA PRO A 33 11.45 14.23 -1.13
C PRO A 33 11.00 13.29 -0.01
N VAL A 34 11.41 13.60 1.21
CA VAL A 34 11.03 12.82 2.40
C VAL A 34 9.56 13.08 2.65
N HIS A 35 8.70 12.17 2.17
CA HIS A 35 7.28 12.18 2.49
C HIS A 35 7.09 11.80 3.96
N ALA A 36 6.71 12.77 4.78
CA ALA A 36 6.22 12.49 6.13
C ALA A 36 4.88 11.76 6.00
N ARG A 37 4.77 10.54 6.52
CA ARG A 37 3.55 9.75 6.35
C ARG A 37 2.50 10.18 7.35
N PRO A 38 1.26 10.50 6.92
CA PRO A 38 0.14 10.65 7.84
C PRO A 38 -0.05 9.38 8.68
N VAL A 39 -0.47 9.56 9.93
CA VAL A 39 -0.73 8.43 10.83
C VAL A 39 -1.99 7.68 10.35
N PRO A 40 -1.92 6.37 10.03
CA PRO A 40 -3.10 5.61 9.63
C PRO A 40 -4.10 5.52 10.78
N LYS A 41 -5.37 5.31 10.42
CA LYS A 41 -6.48 5.15 11.38
C LYS A 41 -6.76 3.69 11.72
N VAL A 42 -6.09 2.76 11.04
CA VAL A 42 -6.22 1.31 11.22
C VAL A 42 -4.96 0.70 11.83
N PRO A 43 -5.07 -0.43 12.56
CA PRO A 43 -3.92 -1.24 12.97
C PRO A 43 -2.91 -1.48 11.86
N LEU A 44 -1.63 -1.49 12.23
CA LEU A 44 -0.51 -1.64 11.31
C LEU A 44 0.24 -2.96 11.58
N LEU A 45 0.54 -3.71 10.52
CA LEU A 45 1.38 -4.90 10.55
C LEU A 45 2.53 -4.71 9.56
N ILE A 46 3.74 -4.42 10.04
CA ILE A 46 4.92 -4.24 9.17
C ILE A 46 5.86 -5.42 9.35
N ASP A 47 6.23 -6.09 8.26
CA ASP A 47 7.15 -7.24 8.27
C ASP A 47 6.75 -8.32 9.30
N GLY A 48 5.43 -8.54 9.46
CA GLY A 48 4.87 -9.48 10.44
C GLY A 48 4.81 -8.99 11.89
N VAL A 49 5.30 -7.79 12.19
CA VAL A 49 5.26 -7.17 13.53
C VAL A 49 4.10 -6.20 13.63
N ARG A 50 3.22 -6.41 14.62
CA ARG A 50 2.10 -5.51 14.87
C ARG A 50 2.59 -4.25 15.57
N LEU A 51 2.28 -3.09 14.99
CA LEU A 51 2.68 -1.78 15.46
C LEU A 51 1.45 -0.94 15.80
N ALA A 52 1.60 0.01 16.73
CA ALA A 52 0.62 1.07 16.91
C ALA A 52 0.67 2.00 15.68
N PRO A 53 -0.46 2.55 15.22
CA PRO A 53 -0.49 3.37 14.00
C PRO A 53 0.50 4.55 14.01
N LYS A 54 0.66 5.21 15.17
CA LYS A 54 1.60 6.32 15.36
C LYS A 54 3.08 5.95 15.17
N GLU A 55 3.42 4.66 15.19
CA GLU A 55 4.79 4.19 14.98
C GLU A 55 5.18 4.13 13.50
N ILE A 56 4.25 4.41 12.57
CA ILE A 56 4.54 4.46 11.13
C ILE A 56 5.61 5.51 10.78
N SER A 57 5.72 6.59 11.56
CA SER A 57 6.71 7.65 11.35
C SER A 57 8.15 7.19 11.52
N ARG A 58 8.38 6.02 12.14
CA ARG A 58 9.71 5.38 12.16
C ARG A 58 10.23 5.01 10.77
N PHE A 59 9.33 4.95 9.79
CA PHE A 59 9.62 4.66 8.39
C PHE A 59 9.57 5.91 7.51
N ASP A 60 9.47 7.11 8.07
CA ASP A 60 9.54 8.35 7.30
C ASP A 60 10.87 8.45 6.54
N GLY A 61 10.80 8.91 5.29
CA GLY A 61 11.95 8.97 4.38
C GLY A 61 12.44 7.61 3.87
N ARG A 62 11.73 6.52 4.18
CA ARG A 62 12.01 5.19 3.63
C ARG A 62 10.80 4.70 2.82
N PRO A 63 11.03 3.97 1.72
CA PRO A 63 9.96 3.26 1.04
C PRO A 63 9.25 2.30 1.99
N LEU A 64 7.93 2.27 1.91
CA LEU A 64 7.07 1.34 2.61
C LEU A 64 6.03 0.86 1.61
N TYR A 65 5.85 -0.44 1.54
CA TYR A 65 5.00 -1.10 0.55
C TYR A 65 3.76 -1.61 1.26
N LEU A 66 2.68 -0.87 1.14
CA LEU A 66 1.44 -1.02 1.89
C LEU A 66 0.39 -1.77 1.07
N PHE A 67 -0.41 -2.57 1.76
CA PHE A 67 -1.42 -3.45 1.19
C PHE A 67 -2.71 -3.33 1.99
N VAL A 68 -3.81 -3.11 1.28
CA VAL A 68 -5.15 -3.18 1.85
C VAL A 68 -5.91 -4.30 1.15
N ASP A 69 -6.48 -5.22 1.93
CA ASP A 69 -7.40 -6.25 1.45
C ASP A 69 -8.82 -5.81 1.78
N GLN A 70 -9.72 -5.82 0.79
CA GLN A 70 -11.13 -5.49 1.00
C GLN A 70 -11.82 -6.40 2.03
N ARG A 71 -11.35 -7.64 2.19
CA ARG A 71 -11.91 -8.60 3.16
C ARG A 71 -11.53 -8.25 4.60
N THR A 72 -10.44 -7.50 4.79
CA THR A 72 -9.93 -7.06 6.08
C THR A 72 -9.47 -5.60 5.97
N PRO A 73 -10.39 -4.65 5.70
CA PRO A 73 -10.03 -3.26 5.41
C PRO A 73 -9.61 -2.49 6.68
N ASP A 74 -9.74 -3.14 7.84
CA ASP A 74 -9.37 -2.69 9.18
C ASP A 74 -7.93 -3.07 9.57
N LEU A 75 -7.14 -3.61 8.64
CA LEU A 75 -5.73 -3.92 8.85
C LEU A 75 -4.90 -3.42 7.66
N LEU A 76 -3.90 -2.59 7.96
CA LEU A 76 -2.90 -2.18 7.00
C LEU A 76 -1.68 -3.09 7.14
N VAL A 77 -1.39 -3.86 6.10
CA VAL A 77 -0.19 -4.71 6.04
C VAL A 77 0.86 -3.97 5.24
N GLY A 78 2.11 -3.97 5.71
CA GLY A 78 3.20 -3.31 5.03
C GLY A 78 4.50 -4.10 5.07
N TYR A 79 5.37 -3.79 4.13
CA TYR A 79 6.70 -4.37 4.01
C TYR A 79 7.74 -3.27 3.86
N THR A 80 8.89 -3.44 4.51
CA THR A 80 10.06 -2.54 4.31
C THR A 80 10.98 -3.03 3.20
N ASN A 81 10.88 -4.31 2.82
CA ASN A 81 11.64 -4.92 1.73
C ASN A 81 10.79 -5.04 0.45
N GLU A 82 11.30 -4.49 -0.66
CA GLU A 82 10.58 -4.50 -1.94
C GLU A 82 10.36 -5.90 -2.50
N SER A 83 11.34 -6.80 -2.31
CA SER A 83 11.24 -8.17 -2.82
C SER A 83 10.17 -8.98 -2.10
N GLU A 84 10.03 -8.78 -0.78
CA GLU A 84 8.95 -9.40 0.02
C GLU A 84 7.60 -8.81 -0.36
N ALA A 85 7.52 -7.50 -0.57
CA ALA A 85 6.31 -6.85 -1.08
C ALA A 85 5.88 -7.42 -2.44
N LYS A 86 6.82 -7.60 -3.37
CA LYS A 86 6.56 -8.21 -4.69
C LYS A 86 6.13 -9.68 -4.57
N ALA A 87 6.71 -10.42 -3.63
CA ALA A 87 6.26 -11.79 -3.34
C ALA A 87 4.82 -11.81 -2.81
N GLU A 88 4.43 -10.85 -1.97
CA GLU A 88 3.05 -10.70 -1.49
C GLU A 88 2.08 -10.34 -2.63
N VAL A 89 2.46 -9.42 -3.53
CA VAL A 89 1.69 -9.13 -4.76
C VAL A 89 1.45 -10.42 -5.54
N ALA A 90 2.52 -11.15 -5.87
CA ALA A 90 2.41 -12.40 -6.62
C ALA A 90 1.55 -13.45 -5.92
N ARG A 91 1.65 -13.55 -4.58
CA ARG A 91 0.83 -14.47 -3.78
C ARG A 91 -0.65 -14.10 -3.84
N ARG A 92 -0.98 -12.80 -3.77
CA ARG A 92 -2.36 -12.31 -3.88
C ARG A 92 -2.92 -12.52 -5.27
N ASP A 93 -2.13 -12.24 -6.31
CA ASP A 93 -2.53 -12.41 -7.70
C ASP A 93 -2.79 -13.89 -8.02
N ALA A 94 -2.01 -14.81 -7.45
CA ALA A 94 -2.22 -16.25 -7.62
C ALA A 94 -3.57 -16.76 -7.08
N VAL A 95 -4.22 -16.02 -6.17
CA VAL A 95 -5.53 -16.37 -5.60
C VAL A 95 -6.63 -15.37 -5.96
N ALA A 96 -6.30 -14.31 -6.71
CA ALA A 96 -7.26 -13.31 -7.15
C ALA A 96 -8.14 -13.89 -8.26
N THR A 97 -9.45 -13.65 -8.17
CA THR A 97 -10.36 -13.94 -9.28
C THR A 97 -10.04 -12.97 -10.41
N PRO A 98 -9.84 -13.44 -11.66
CA PRO A 98 -9.62 -12.57 -12.79
C PRO A 98 -10.72 -11.53 -12.89
N MET A 99 -10.31 -10.28 -12.97
CA MET A 99 -11.23 -9.18 -13.09
C MET A 99 -11.64 -8.98 -14.56
N SER A 100 -12.90 -8.62 -14.79
CA SER A 100 -13.39 -8.34 -16.14
C SER A 100 -12.84 -7.02 -16.66
N ALA A 101 -12.66 -6.90 -17.98
CA ALA A 101 -12.34 -5.63 -18.63
C ALA A 101 -13.39 -4.53 -18.30
N GLY A 102 -12.97 -3.27 -18.34
CA GLY A 102 -13.83 -2.12 -18.03
C GLY A 102 -13.75 -1.65 -16.58
N GLN A 103 -12.71 -2.07 -15.87
CA GLN A 103 -12.43 -1.58 -14.54
C GLN A 103 -11.92 -0.15 -14.57
N SER A 104 -12.18 0.56 -13.49
CA SER A 104 -11.72 1.94 -13.35
C SER A 104 -11.59 2.30 -11.89
N ILE A 105 -10.80 3.33 -11.65
CA ILE A 105 -10.82 4.05 -10.39
C ILE A 105 -11.25 5.48 -10.68
N VAL A 106 -11.94 6.09 -9.74
CA VAL A 106 -12.15 7.54 -9.72
C VAL A 106 -11.40 8.05 -8.50
N ILE A 107 -10.40 8.89 -8.71
CA ILE A 107 -9.67 9.58 -7.64
C ILE A 107 -10.33 10.92 -7.38
N TYR A 108 -10.25 11.37 -6.12
CA TYR A 108 -10.86 12.61 -5.64
C TYR A 108 -9.84 13.40 -4.83
N SER A 109 -9.88 14.72 -4.95
CA SER A 109 -9.03 15.59 -4.13
C SER A 109 -9.57 15.83 -2.72
N GLY A 110 -10.85 15.56 -2.48
CA GLY A 110 -11.45 15.57 -1.16
C GLY A 110 -11.61 14.16 -0.58
N ASP A 111 -11.88 14.09 0.72
CA ASP A 111 -12.32 12.85 1.38
C ASP A 111 -13.72 12.43 0.89
N GLU A 112 -14.08 11.15 1.08
CA GLU A 112 -15.42 10.58 0.84
C GLU A 112 -16.00 10.73 -0.59
N GLY A 113 -15.14 11.02 -1.57
CA GLY A 113 -15.54 11.22 -2.96
C GLY A 113 -16.00 12.64 -3.30
N HIS A 114 -15.47 13.65 -2.59
CA HIS A 114 -15.78 15.07 -2.81
C HIS A 114 -14.71 15.81 -3.62
N ASP A 115 -15.03 17.06 -3.98
CA ASP A 115 -14.21 18.00 -4.76
C ASP A 115 -13.91 17.55 -6.21
N ASP A 116 -12.74 17.93 -6.73
CA ASP A 116 -12.33 17.55 -8.08
C ASP A 116 -12.16 16.03 -8.18
N SER A 117 -12.48 15.47 -9.34
CA SER A 117 -12.37 14.03 -9.60
C SER A 117 -11.77 13.72 -10.97
N GLN A 118 -11.12 12.56 -11.07
CA GLN A 118 -10.55 12.05 -12.31
C GLN A 118 -10.75 10.54 -12.39
N ALA A 119 -11.35 10.06 -13.48
CA ALA A 119 -11.45 8.64 -13.76
C ALA A 119 -10.19 8.13 -14.49
N ILE A 120 -9.67 6.98 -14.07
CA ILE A 120 -8.57 6.27 -14.71
C ILE A 120 -9.04 4.85 -15.01
N GLN A 121 -9.00 4.47 -16.28
CA GLN A 121 -9.43 3.15 -16.74
C GLN A 121 -8.35 2.10 -16.50
N SER A 122 -8.76 0.84 -16.32
CA SER A 122 -7.85 -0.29 -16.17
C SER A 122 -6.98 -0.48 -17.41
N GLY A 123 -5.70 -0.82 -17.21
CA GLY A 123 -4.69 -0.88 -18.29
C GLY A 123 -4.05 0.46 -18.61
N TRP A 124 -4.52 1.52 -17.96
CA TRP A 124 -3.86 2.81 -17.99
C TRP A 124 -3.07 3.00 -16.70
N SER A 125 -1.91 3.59 -16.86
CA SER A 125 -1.07 4.01 -15.74
C SER A 125 -0.69 5.46 -15.97
N VAL A 126 -0.70 6.25 -14.90
CA VAL A 126 -0.23 7.64 -14.92
C VAL A 126 1.12 7.65 -14.24
N ASN A 127 2.19 7.71 -15.02
CA ASN A 127 3.55 7.68 -14.49
C ASN A 127 3.95 8.99 -13.82
N ASN A 128 3.29 10.11 -14.09
CA ASN A 128 3.62 11.37 -13.43
C ASN A 128 2.38 12.28 -13.29
N LEU A 129 1.88 12.42 -12.07
CA LEU A 129 0.70 13.24 -11.78
C LEU A 129 0.97 14.75 -11.85
N THR A 130 2.23 15.20 -11.86
CA THR A 130 2.53 16.64 -12.06
C THR A 130 2.10 17.13 -13.44
N ALA A 131 1.96 16.23 -14.41
CA ALA A 131 1.56 16.52 -15.79
C ALA A 131 0.03 16.43 -16.00
N VAL A 132 -0.73 15.98 -15.00
CA VAL A 132 -2.18 15.83 -15.10
C VAL A 132 -2.85 16.98 -14.39
N LEU A 133 -3.43 17.91 -15.14
CA LEU A 133 -4.11 19.09 -14.61
C LEU A 133 -5.45 18.73 -13.96
N ARG A 134 -5.84 19.48 -12.93
CA ARG A 134 -7.04 19.28 -12.11
C ARG A 134 -7.97 20.48 -12.20
N GLY A 135 -9.29 20.24 -12.22
CA GLY A 135 -10.31 21.28 -12.10
C GLY A 135 -10.22 22.41 -13.14
N CYS A 136 -9.99 22.07 -14.42
CA CYS A 136 -9.83 23.08 -15.47
C CYS A 136 -11.17 23.71 -15.89
N GLY A 137 -11.23 25.04 -15.89
CA GLY A 137 -12.38 25.83 -16.33
C GLY A 137 -11.97 27.07 -17.12
N LEU A 138 -12.89 28.05 -17.22
CA LEU A 138 -12.69 29.25 -18.04
C LEU A 138 -11.48 30.12 -17.61
N PHE A 139 -11.10 30.05 -16.33
CA PHE A 139 -10.03 30.88 -15.74
C PHE A 139 -8.75 30.11 -15.42
N GLY A 140 -8.57 28.91 -15.98
CA GLY A 140 -7.40 28.05 -15.75
C GLY A 140 -7.75 26.78 -14.97
N CYS A 141 -6.72 26.13 -14.44
CA CYS A 141 -6.83 24.87 -13.69
C CYS A 141 -6.47 25.07 -12.22
N ALA A 142 -7.08 24.27 -11.34
CA ALA A 142 -6.86 24.29 -9.89
C ALA A 142 -5.49 23.73 -9.44
N GLY A 143 -4.65 23.30 -10.39
CA GLY A 143 -3.34 22.71 -10.16
C GLY A 143 -3.17 21.41 -10.94
N ASN A 144 -2.26 20.56 -10.48
CA ASN A 144 -2.11 19.18 -10.96
C ASN A 144 -2.58 18.18 -9.90
N TRP A 145 -2.55 16.89 -10.23
CA TRP A 145 -2.98 15.79 -9.36
C TRP A 145 -1.90 15.25 -8.42
N ASN A 146 -0.69 15.82 -8.42
CA ASN A 146 0.41 15.37 -7.57
C ASN A 146 0.14 15.71 -6.11
N ASP A 147 0.25 14.74 -5.21
CA ASP A 147 0.14 14.94 -3.76
C ASP A 147 -1.18 15.62 -3.31
N VAL A 148 -2.27 15.41 -4.04
CA VAL A 148 -3.60 15.98 -3.71
C VAL A 148 -4.73 14.96 -3.64
N ILE A 149 -4.43 13.66 -3.77
CA ILE A 149 -5.45 12.61 -3.75
C ILE A 149 -5.77 12.24 -2.30
N SER A 150 -7.03 12.42 -1.91
CA SER A 150 -7.51 12.13 -0.56
C SER A 150 -8.51 10.98 -0.47
N SER A 151 -9.22 10.67 -1.55
CA SER A 151 -10.06 9.47 -1.60
C SER A 151 -10.14 8.88 -3.00
N ALA A 152 -10.61 7.63 -3.08
CA ALA A 152 -10.89 7.00 -4.36
C ALA A 152 -12.10 6.06 -4.29
N LEU A 153 -12.82 5.98 -5.41
CA LEU A 153 -13.84 4.98 -5.70
C LEU A 153 -13.23 3.96 -6.68
N MET A 154 -13.05 2.73 -6.23
CA MET A 154 -12.45 1.66 -7.02
C MET A 154 -13.51 0.68 -7.50
N ASN A 155 -13.40 0.36 -8.79
CA ASN A 155 -14.01 -0.80 -9.43
C ASN A 155 -12.88 -1.55 -10.16
N GLY A 156 -11.98 -2.16 -9.40
CA GLY A 156 -10.76 -2.79 -9.91
C GLY A 156 -9.63 -2.78 -8.91
N ASN A 157 -8.42 -3.10 -9.37
CA ASN A 157 -7.21 -3.01 -8.56
C ASN A 157 -6.38 -1.80 -8.95
N ALA A 158 -5.71 -1.21 -7.97
CA ALA A 158 -4.84 -0.06 -8.20
C ALA A 158 -3.69 -0.04 -7.21
N THR A 159 -2.58 0.51 -7.68
CA THR A 159 -1.40 0.80 -6.88
C THR A 159 -1.09 2.28 -7.00
N PHE A 160 -1.05 2.95 -5.86
CA PHE A 160 -0.73 4.37 -5.70
C PHE A 160 0.72 4.47 -5.23
N TYR A 161 1.55 5.20 -5.97
CA TYR A 161 2.98 5.33 -5.70
C TYR A 161 3.30 6.72 -5.18
N ALA A 162 4.18 6.80 -4.18
CA ALA A 162 4.58 8.05 -3.55
C ALA A 162 5.43 8.94 -4.47
N ASP A 163 6.13 8.35 -5.43
CA ASP A 163 6.99 9.08 -6.36
C ASP A 163 6.52 8.91 -7.82
N PRO A 164 6.93 9.82 -8.74
CA PRO A 164 6.75 9.62 -10.17
C PRO A 164 7.46 8.36 -10.68
N ASN A 165 7.06 7.91 -11.87
CA ASN A 165 7.54 6.74 -12.59
C ASN A 165 7.43 5.43 -11.80
N PHE A 166 6.36 5.29 -11.00
CA PHE A 166 6.08 4.11 -10.18
C PHE A 166 7.19 3.83 -9.15
N GLY A 167 7.81 4.89 -8.63
CA GLY A 167 8.88 4.83 -7.64
C GLY A 167 8.40 4.96 -6.19
N GLY A 168 9.34 4.82 -5.26
CA GLY A 168 9.12 5.06 -3.84
C GLY A 168 8.34 3.95 -3.13
N GLY A 169 7.72 4.32 -2.00
CA GLY A 169 6.73 3.45 -1.35
C GLY A 169 5.41 3.50 -2.11
N TRP A 170 4.58 2.46 -1.95
CA TRP A 170 3.28 2.40 -2.60
C TRP A 170 2.19 1.87 -1.68
N LEU A 171 0.95 2.17 -2.01
CA LEU A 171 -0.26 1.58 -1.44
C LEU A 171 -0.94 0.77 -2.54
N SER A 172 -1.00 -0.55 -2.38
CA SER A 172 -1.70 -1.44 -3.30
C SER A 172 -3.02 -1.90 -2.71
N MET A 173 -4.08 -1.80 -3.50
CA MET A 173 -5.44 -2.07 -3.09
C MET A 173 -6.06 -3.03 -4.08
N TRP A 174 -6.47 -4.20 -3.57
CA TRP A 174 -7.26 -5.16 -4.33
C TRP A 174 -8.72 -4.80 -4.09
N GLY A 175 -9.35 -4.21 -5.10
CA GLY A 175 -10.71 -3.74 -4.99
C GLY A 175 -11.73 -4.82 -5.36
N GLY A 176 -12.95 -4.63 -4.88
CA GLY A 176 -14.15 -5.21 -5.45
C GLY A 176 -14.90 -4.16 -6.25
N SER A 177 -16.19 -4.38 -6.52
CA SER A 177 -17.00 -3.38 -7.20
C SER A 177 -17.46 -2.27 -6.24
N ASN A 178 -17.29 -1.01 -6.64
CA ASN A 178 -17.79 0.21 -5.99
C ASN A 178 -17.28 0.47 -4.56
N TRP A 179 -16.00 0.20 -4.30
CA TRP A 179 -15.43 0.44 -2.99
C TRP A 179 -14.90 1.87 -2.87
N ARG A 180 -15.38 2.63 -1.89
CA ARG A 180 -14.85 3.96 -1.53
C ARG A 180 -13.92 3.86 -0.34
N PHE A 181 -12.83 4.60 -0.36
CA PHE A 181 -11.93 4.73 0.78
C PHE A 181 -11.24 6.09 0.81
N ASN A 182 -10.87 6.48 2.03
CA ASN A 182 -10.09 7.67 2.29
C ASN A 182 -8.62 7.26 2.45
N MET A 183 -7.73 7.92 1.73
CA MET A 183 -6.29 7.71 1.79
C MET A 183 -5.75 8.00 3.19
N SER A 184 -6.38 8.93 3.91
CA SER A 184 -6.05 9.27 5.30
C SER A 184 -6.28 8.09 6.28
N THR A 185 -7.17 7.16 5.95
CA THR A 185 -7.37 5.94 6.75
C THR A 185 -6.12 5.06 6.75
N TYR A 186 -5.37 5.06 5.64
CA TYR A 186 -4.22 4.19 5.41
C TYR A 186 -2.87 4.92 5.47
N GLY A 187 -2.85 6.19 5.90
CA GLY A 187 -1.61 6.95 6.01
C GLY A 187 -0.97 7.26 4.65
N PHE A 188 -1.79 7.39 3.59
CA PHE A 188 -1.34 7.65 2.21
C PHE A 188 -2.00 8.89 1.58
N ASP A 189 -2.62 9.73 2.42
CA ASP A 189 -3.27 10.97 2.02
C ASP A 189 -2.27 11.96 1.43
N ASN A 190 -2.59 12.54 0.28
CA ASN A 190 -1.79 13.61 -0.33
C ASN A 190 -0.31 13.24 -0.55
N ILE A 191 -0.04 11.97 -0.88
CA ILE A 191 1.32 11.45 -1.17
C ILE A 191 1.47 10.93 -2.60
N THR A 192 0.35 10.66 -3.29
CA THR A 192 0.42 9.94 -4.56
C THR A 192 0.97 10.84 -5.68
N SER A 193 2.02 10.36 -6.35
CA SER A 193 2.65 11.01 -7.50
C SER A 193 2.60 10.17 -8.80
N SER A 194 2.29 8.88 -8.72
CA SER A 194 1.95 8.05 -9.88
C SER A 194 0.98 6.92 -9.53
N ILE A 195 0.27 6.40 -10.53
CA ILE A 195 -0.82 5.42 -10.34
C ILE A 195 -0.74 4.34 -11.41
N ASN A 196 -0.87 3.08 -11.01
CA ASN A 196 -1.10 1.96 -11.91
C ASN A 196 -2.48 1.33 -11.65
N VAL A 197 -3.34 1.24 -12.66
CA VAL A 197 -4.65 0.58 -12.58
C VAL A 197 -4.60 -0.71 -13.40
N TRP A 198 -4.90 -1.83 -12.75
CA TRP A 198 -4.66 -3.17 -13.30
C TRP A 198 -5.83 -4.12 -13.00
N TRP A 199 -5.88 -5.23 -13.73
CA TRP A 199 -6.95 -6.25 -13.71
C TRP A 199 -6.39 -7.64 -13.43
#